data_AF-W1YDK9-F1
#
_entry.id   AF-W1YDK9-F1
#
_cell.length_a   1.000
_cell.length_b   1.000
_cell.length_c   1.000
_cell.angle_alpha   90.00
_cell.angle_beta   90.00
_cell.angle_gamma   90.00
#
_symmetry.space_group_name_H-M   'P 1'
#
loop_
_entity.id
_entity.type
_entity.pdbx_description
1 polymer ?
#
loop_
_entity_poly.entity_id
_entity_poly.type
_entity_poly.pdbx_seq_one_letter_code
_entity_poly.pdbx_strand_id
1 'polypeptide(L)'
;GGKLQQVENADTAIWNGQYWVMQNGIIYDLSAGNGVERTMKFKEQSLPIKSTPKDIQQDQRKPEELTIKELRHQIRAYKAAYTNANKLEMEMYQRFTIPLASFVFALVGAPLGLQKQRS
;
A
#
# COMPACT_ATOMS: atom_id res chain seq x y z
N GLY A 1 21.66 2.82 -15.63
CA GLY A 1 21.65 2.70 -14.16
C GLY A 1 21.49 4.08 -13.58
N GLY A 2 20.40 4.34 -12.85
CA GLY A 2 20.20 5.64 -12.19
C GLY A 2 21.20 5.78 -11.05
N LYS A 3 22.13 6.72 -11.16
CA LYS A 3 22.98 7.11 -10.03
C LYS A 3 22.13 7.96 -9.09
N LEU A 4 22.07 7.60 -7.82
CA LEU A 4 21.45 8.43 -6.79
C LEU A 4 22.29 9.70 -6.64
N GLN A 5 21.68 10.86 -6.91
CA GLN A 5 22.37 12.14 -6.91
C GLN A 5 22.10 12.95 -5.63
N GLN A 6 21.01 12.65 -4.90
CA GLN A 6 20.61 13.42 -3.72
C GLN A 6 19.81 12.56 -2.74
N VAL A 7 20.07 12.72 -1.44
CA VAL A 7 19.29 12.12 -0.34
C VAL A 7 18.86 13.24 0.61
N GLU A 8 17.59 13.27 1.00
CA GLU A 8 17.05 14.25 1.94
C GLU A 8 16.50 13.54 3.17
N ASN A 9 16.87 14.00 4.36
CA ASN A 9 16.36 13.49 5.65
C ASN A 9 15.88 14.66 6.51
N ALA A 10 14.82 14.48 7.29
CA ALA A 10 14.28 15.51 8.19
C ALA A 10 13.71 14.90 9.47
N ASP A 11 13.70 15.68 10.56
CA ASP A 11 13.19 15.23 11.87
C ASP A 11 11.67 15.02 11.86
N THR A 12 10.93 15.92 11.19
CA THR A 12 9.46 15.85 11.09
C THR A 12 8.96 16.36 9.74
N ALA A 13 7.77 15.91 9.35
CA ALA A 13 7.03 16.45 8.21
C ALA A 13 5.58 16.74 8.63
N ILE A 14 5.12 17.97 8.39
CA ILE A 14 3.78 18.44 8.78
C ILE A 14 2.98 18.77 7.53
N TRP A 15 1.74 18.27 7.47
CA TRP A 15 0.82 18.60 6.39
C TRP A 15 0.20 19.98 6.63
N ASN A 16 0.39 20.91 5.69
CA ASN A 16 -0.16 22.27 5.81
C ASN A 16 -1.54 22.46 5.15
N GLY A 17 -2.14 21.39 4.61
CA GLY A 17 -3.40 21.44 3.86
C GLY A 17 -3.23 21.30 2.33
N GLN A 18 -2.02 21.50 1.80
CA GLN A 18 -1.73 21.42 0.36
C GLN A 18 -0.51 20.56 0.05
N TYR A 19 0.53 20.66 0.87
CA TYR A 19 1.79 19.92 0.71
C TYR A 19 2.40 19.60 2.08
N TRP A 20 3.34 18.67 2.09
CA TRP A 20 4.13 18.36 3.29
C TRP A 20 5.24 19.38 3.46
N VAL A 21 5.41 19.90 4.67
CA VAL A 21 6.52 20.77 5.06
C VAL A 21 7.44 19.97 5.99
N MET A 22 8.63 19.64 5.51
CA MET A 22 9.69 19.05 6.33
C MET A 22 10.31 20.13 7.21
N GLN A 23 10.62 19.78 8.46
CA GLN A 23 11.29 20.67 9.41
C GLN A 23 12.61 20.08 9.89
N ASN A 24 13.62 20.96 10.04
CA ASN A 24 14.94 20.65 10.56
C ASN A 24 15.60 19.45 9.85
N GLY A 25 15.84 19.59 8.54
CA GLY A 25 16.41 18.52 7.74
C GLY A 25 17.78 18.82 7.14
N ILE A 26 18.33 17.80 6.52
CA ILE A 26 19.65 17.76 5.92
C ILE A 26 19.54 17.15 4.53
N ILE A 27 20.13 17.82 3.54
CA ILE A 27 20.29 17.34 2.17
C ILE A 27 21.74 16.90 1.99
N TYR A 28 21.92 15.69 1.47
CA TYR A 28 23.19 15.10 1.07
C TYR A 28 23.24 15.02 -0.46
N ASP A 29 24.16 15.76 -1.08
CA ASP A 29 24.43 15.64 -2.52
C ASP A 29 25.56 14.61 -2.74
N LEU A 30 25.22 13.52 -3.42
CA LEU A 30 26.11 12.38 -3.68
C LEU A 30 26.78 12.46 -5.07
N SER A 31 26.62 13.58 -5.77
CA SER A 31 27.10 13.75 -7.16
C SER A 31 28.61 13.91 -7.30
N ALA A 32 29.37 13.97 -6.20
CA ALA A 32 30.80 14.19 -6.23
C ALA A 32 31.58 12.86 -6.24
N GLY A 33 31.85 12.35 -7.44
CA GLY A 33 32.84 11.27 -7.66
C GLY A 33 34.28 11.60 -7.18
N ASN A 34 34.53 12.82 -6.67
CA ASN A 34 35.82 13.32 -6.21
C ASN A 34 35.83 13.83 -4.75
N GLY A 35 34.92 13.36 -3.88
CA GLY A 35 35.14 13.46 -2.43
C GLY A 35 34.76 14.79 -1.75
N VAL A 36 33.77 15.52 -2.28
CA VAL A 36 33.13 16.60 -1.52
C VAL A 36 31.64 16.30 -1.42
N GLU A 37 31.26 15.55 -0.39
CA GLU A 37 29.86 15.46 0.03
C GLU A 37 29.38 16.86 0.43
N ARG A 38 28.41 17.42 -0.31
CA ARG A 38 27.81 18.69 0.07
C ARG A 38 26.61 18.42 0.96
N THR A 39 26.72 18.88 2.20
CA THR A 39 25.67 18.80 3.20
C THR A 39 25.04 20.17 3.37
N MET A 40 23.74 20.28 3.12
CA MET A 40 22.97 21.51 3.38
C MET A 40 21.92 21.24 4.45
N LYS A 41 21.85 22.10 5.48
CA LYS A 41 20.77 22.06 6.47
C LYS A 41 19.66 23.03 6.05
N PHE A 42 18.41 22.63 6.24
CA PHE A 42 17.25 23.49 6.06
C PHE A 42 16.39 23.52 7.31
N LYS A 43 15.77 24.67 7.58
CA LYS A 43 14.79 24.81 8.66
C LYS A 43 13.42 24.31 8.22
N GLU A 44 12.99 24.69 7.03
CA GLU A 44 11.72 24.29 6.42
C GLU A 44 11.89 24.00 4.93
N GLN A 45 11.28 22.93 4.43
CA GLN A 45 11.28 22.58 3.01
C GLN A 45 9.95 21.93 2.60
N SER A 46 9.34 22.41 1.50
CA SER A 46 8.11 21.83 0.96
C SER A 46 8.38 20.62 0.08
N LEU A 47 7.70 19.50 0.33
CA LEU A 47 7.72 18.31 -0.52
C LEU A 47 6.59 18.36 -1.56
N PRO A 48 6.89 18.26 -2.86
CA PRO A 48 5.89 18.25 -3.92
C PRO A 48 5.25 16.85 -4.12
N ILE A 49 4.95 16.14 -3.04
CA ILE A 49 4.22 14.86 -3.12
C ILE A 49 2.71 15.12 -2.98
N LYS A 50 1.91 14.44 -3.83
CA LYS A 50 0.45 14.63 -3.88
C LYS A 50 -0.31 13.80 -2.83
N SER A 51 0.35 12.90 -2.12
CA SER A 51 -0.28 12.02 -1.14
C SER A 51 -0.65 12.80 0.13
N THR A 52 -1.94 12.92 0.40
CA THR A 52 -2.45 13.57 1.60
C THR A 52 -2.31 12.66 2.83
N PRO A 53 -2.43 13.17 4.07
CA PRO A 53 -2.39 12.35 5.27
C PRO A 53 -3.43 11.22 5.29
N LYS A 54 -4.58 11.44 4.64
CA LYS A 54 -5.62 10.42 4.51
C LYS A 54 -5.19 9.29 3.59
N ASP A 55 -4.52 9.62 2.48
CA ASP A 55 -4.02 8.63 1.52
C ASP A 55 -2.94 7.76 2.17
N ILE A 56 -2.03 8.37 2.94
CA ILE A 56 -0.98 7.63 3.68
C ILE A 56 -1.60 6.70 4.73
N GLN A 57 -2.61 7.15 5.49
CA GLN A 57 -3.32 6.30 6.44
C GLN A 57 -4.06 5.15 5.75
N GLN A 58 -4.64 5.41 4.57
CA GLN A 58 -5.33 4.38 3.80
C GLN A 58 -4.38 3.32 3.25
N ASP A 59 -3.17 3.71 2.84
CA ASP A 59 -2.12 2.78 2.40
C ASP A 59 -1.58 1.90 3.53
N GLN A 60 -1.69 2.34 4.80
CA GLN A 60 -1.29 1.54 5.96
C GLN A 60 -2.31 0.45 6.33
N ARG A 61 -3.55 0.54 5.86
CA ARG A 61 -4.60 -0.45 6.18
C ARG A 61 -4.33 -1.77 5.49
N LYS A 62 -4.60 -2.88 6.19
CA LYS A 62 -4.41 -4.21 5.61
C LYS A 62 -5.43 -4.45 4.49
N PRO A 63 -5.08 -5.21 3.43
CA PRO A 63 -6.02 -5.59 2.38
C PRO A 63 -7.37 -6.15 2.90
N GLU A 64 -7.32 -6.95 3.95
CA GLU A 64 -8.49 -7.57 4.61
C GLU A 64 -9.46 -6.55 5.22
N GLU A 65 -8.97 -5.36 5.57
CA GLU A 65 -9.73 -4.27 6.19
C GLU A 65 -10.42 -3.37 5.15
N LEU A 66 -10.07 -3.50 3.87
CA LEU A 66 -10.59 -2.65 2.80
C LEU A 66 -11.94 -3.17 2.29
N THR A 67 -12.81 -2.23 1.92
CA THR A 67 -14.04 -2.54 1.19
C THR A 67 -13.73 -3.04 -0.22
N ILE A 68 -14.67 -3.77 -0.84
CA ILE A 68 -14.52 -4.25 -2.23
C ILE A 68 -14.22 -3.09 -3.21
N LYS A 69 -14.81 -1.92 -3.00
CA LYS A 69 -14.58 -0.75 -3.86
C LYS A 69 -13.15 -0.22 -3.73
N GLU A 70 -12.65 -0.09 -2.50
CA GLU A 70 -11.29 0.35 -2.22
C GLU A 70 -10.26 -0.66 -2.75
N LEU A 71 -10.48 -1.95 -2.51
CA LEU A 71 -9.62 -3.03 -2.98
C LEU A 71 -9.51 -3.03 -4.52
N ARG A 72 -10.64 -2.84 -5.25
CA ARG A 72 -10.62 -2.68 -6.73
C ARG A 72 -9.84 -1.45 -7.16
N HIS A 73 -9.96 -0.34 -6.43
CA HIS A 73 -9.26 0.88 -6.76
C HIS A 73 -7.74 0.69 -6.60
N GLN A 74 -7.30 0.12 -5.49
CA GLN A 74 -5.87 -0.17 -5.25
C GLN A 74 -5.30 -1.19 -6.24
N ILE A 75 -6.01 -2.28 -6.56
CA ILE A 75 -5.54 -3.26 -7.58
C ILE A 75 -5.25 -2.56 -8.91
N ARG A 76 -6.12 -1.63 -9.36
CA ARG A 76 -5.89 -0.87 -10.59
C ARG A 76 -4.67 0.04 -10.49
N ALA A 77 -4.50 0.72 -9.36
CA ALA A 77 -3.33 1.57 -9.13
C ALA A 77 -2.02 0.76 -9.16
N TYR A 78 -1.99 -0.38 -8.47
CA TYR A 78 -0.82 -1.26 -8.44
C TYR A 78 -0.47 -1.82 -9.82
N LYS A 79 -1.48 -2.26 -10.58
CA LYS A 79 -1.28 -2.72 -11.97
C LYS A 79 -0.78 -1.62 -12.90
N ALA A 80 -1.31 -0.40 -12.78
CA ALA A 80 -0.85 0.75 -13.56
C ALA A 80 0.60 1.12 -13.24
N ALA A 81 1.02 0.92 -12.00
CA ALA A 81 2.40 1.11 -11.55
C ALA A 81 3.33 -0.07 -11.87
N TYR A 82 2.85 -1.12 -12.55
CA TYR A 82 3.58 -2.38 -12.80
C TYR A 82 4.12 -3.04 -11.52
N THR A 83 3.39 -2.88 -10.41
CA THR A 83 3.72 -3.45 -9.10
C THR A 83 2.87 -4.68 -8.81
N ASN A 84 3.34 -5.54 -7.89
CA ASN A 84 2.66 -6.79 -7.56
C ASN A 84 1.35 -6.53 -6.79
N ALA A 85 0.23 -6.89 -7.41
CA ALA A 85 -1.12 -6.75 -6.85
C ALA A 85 -1.69 -8.06 -6.28
N ASN A 86 -0.93 -9.16 -6.24
CA ASN A 86 -1.45 -10.51 -5.98
C ASN A 86 -2.16 -10.64 -4.63
N LYS A 87 -1.63 -9.98 -3.57
CA LYS A 87 -2.26 -10.02 -2.25
C LYS A 87 -3.63 -9.34 -2.26
N LEU A 88 -3.75 -8.21 -2.93
CA LEU A 88 -5.02 -7.49 -3.08
C LEU A 88 -6.01 -8.31 -3.94
N GLU A 89 -5.54 -8.95 -5.01
CA GLU A 89 -6.39 -9.82 -5.83
C GLU A 89 -6.89 -11.04 -5.08
N MET A 90 -6.02 -11.69 -4.30
CA MET A 90 -6.39 -12.84 -3.47
C MET A 90 -7.50 -12.48 -2.49
N GLU A 91 -7.40 -11.34 -1.80
CA GLU A 91 -8.46 -10.82 -0.94
C GLU A 91 -9.77 -10.56 -1.70
N MET A 92 -9.69 -10.02 -2.93
CA MET A 92 -10.88 -9.82 -3.77
C MET A 92 -11.60 -11.15 -4.01
N TYR A 93 -10.86 -12.21 -4.33
CA TYR A 93 -11.43 -13.53 -4.55
C TYR A 93 -12.04 -14.10 -3.27
N GLN A 94 -11.36 -13.95 -2.13
CA GLN A 94 -11.84 -14.45 -0.84
C GLN A 94 -13.20 -13.87 -0.43
N ARG A 95 -13.49 -12.61 -0.78
CA ARG A 95 -14.81 -11.99 -0.54
C ARG A 95 -15.97 -12.79 -1.16
N PHE A 96 -15.73 -13.55 -2.22
CA PHE A 96 -16.74 -14.37 -2.90
C PHE A 96 -16.59 -15.86 -2.62
N THR A 97 -15.36 -16.36 -2.51
CA THR A 97 -15.12 -17.80 -2.32
C THR A 97 -15.48 -18.27 -0.91
N ILE A 98 -15.30 -17.43 0.13
CA ILE A 98 -15.66 -17.80 1.51
C ILE A 98 -17.17 -18.09 1.64
N PRO A 99 -18.09 -17.19 1.20
CA PRO A 99 -19.52 -17.50 1.21
C PRO A 99 -19.91 -18.67 0.30
N LEU A 100 -19.28 -18.77 -0.88
CA LEU A 100 -19.56 -19.84 -1.84
C LEU A 100 -19.18 -21.23 -1.31
N ALA A 101 -18.10 -21.33 -0.53
CA ALA A 101 -17.68 -22.58 0.08
C ALA A 101 -18.80 -23.17 0.94
N SER A 102 -19.46 -22.35 1.77
CA SER A 102 -20.61 -22.79 2.58
C SER A 102 -21.78 -23.31 1.72
N PHE A 103 -22.06 -22.64 0.60
CA PHE A 103 -23.09 -23.09 -0.35
C PHE A 103 -22.74 -24.45 -0.96
N VAL A 104 -21.50 -24.64 -1.41
CA VAL A 104 -21.02 -25.91 -1.95
C VAL A 104 -21.08 -27.02 -0.89
N PHE A 105 -20.68 -26.74 0.35
CA PHE A 105 -20.78 -27.70 1.44
C PHE A 105 -22.22 -28.09 1.74
N ALA A 106 -23.18 -27.16 1.70
CA ALA A 106 -24.59 -27.50 1.85
C ALA A 106 -25.06 -28.42 0.71
N LEU A 107 -24.68 -28.12 -0.53
CA LEU A 107 -25.09 -28.87 -1.71
C LEU A 107 -24.52 -30.30 -1.73
N VAL A 108 -23.25 -30.47 -1.32
CA VAL A 108 -22.59 -31.79 -1.26
C VAL A 108 -22.96 -32.54 0.03
N GLY A 109 -23.04 -31.83 1.15
CA GLY A 109 -23.31 -32.42 2.47
C GLY A 109 -24.75 -32.84 2.66
N ALA A 110 -25.73 -32.14 2.06
CA ALA A 110 -27.14 -32.50 2.15
C ALA A 110 -27.45 -33.93 1.64
N PRO A 111 -27.08 -34.34 0.40
CA PRO A 111 -27.36 -35.69 -0.07
C PRO A 111 -26.58 -36.76 0.69
N LEU A 112 -25.35 -36.48 1.12
CA LEU A 112 -24.53 -37.42 1.92
C LEU A 112 -25.10 -37.62 3.33
N GLY A 113 -25.63 -36.55 3.96
CA GLY A 113 -26.26 -36.62 5.28
C GLY A 113 -27.62 -37.33 5.27
N LEU A 114 -28.32 -37.33 4.14
CA LEU A 114 -29.60 -38.04 3.94
C LEU A 114 -29.41 -39.53 3.65
N GLN A 115 -28.18 -39.98 3.36
CA GLN A 115 -27.88 -41.39 3.17
C GLN A 115 -27.96 -42.12 4.52
N LYS A 116 -29.10 -42.81 4.74
CA LYS A 116 -29.43 -43.54 5.97
C LYS A 116 -28.30 -44.52 6.33
N GLN A 117 -27.69 -44.35 7.50
CA GLN A 117 -26.81 -45.36 8.09
C GLN A 117 -27.65 -46.63 8.29
N ARG A 118 -27.49 -47.62 7.40
CA ARG A 118 -28.09 -48.95 7.57
C ARG A 118 -27.37 -49.62 8.73
N SER A 119 -28.09 -49.79 9.85
CA SER A 119 -27.71 -50.72 10.91
C SER A 119 -27.85 -52.16 10.45
#